data_AF-A0A1V5HLC8-F1
#
_entry.id   AF-A0A1V5HLC8-F1
#
_cell.length_a   1.000
_cell.length_b   1.000
_cell.length_c   1.000
_cell.angle_alpha   90.00
_cell.angle_beta   90.00
_cell.angle_gamma   90.00
#
_symmetry.space_group_name_H-M   'P 1'
#
loop_
_entity.id
_entity.type
_entity.pdbx_description
1 polymer ?
#
loop_
_entity_poly.entity_id
_entity_poly.type
_entity_poly.pdbx_seq_one_letter_code
_entity_poly.pdbx_strand_id
1 'polypeptide(L)' 'MFFEAAGATALLPETEIQPLMMGGKILDGAFAGLKTVTKGGLVGEEDAIYKAALWLRLAPEATRP' A
#
# COMPACT_ATOMS: atom_id res chain seq x y z
N MET A 1 -15.92 2.18 5.67
CA MET A 1 -14.43 2.11 5.72
C MET A 1 -13.85 2.44 4.35
N PHE A 2 -12.58 2.86 4.21
CA PHE A 2 -12.01 3.25 2.90
C PHE A 2 -12.19 2.16 1.82
N PHE A 3 -11.89 0.90 2.15
CA PHE A 3 -11.98 -0.22 1.19
C PHE A 3 -13.42 -0.44 0.71
N GLU A 4 -14.40 -0.47 1.62
CA GLU A 4 -15.82 -0.59 1.25
C GLU A 4 -16.28 0.58 0.37
N ALA A 5 -15.93 1.82 0.73
CA ALA A 5 -16.32 3.00 -0.03
C ALA A 5 -15.65 3.07 -1.41
N ALA A 6 -14.47 2.47 -1.56
CA ALA A 6 -13.74 2.35 -2.81
C ALA A 6 -14.22 1.17 -3.70
N GLY A 7 -15.10 0.30 -3.19
CA GLY A 7 -15.43 -0.97 -3.83
C GLY A 7 -14.26 -1.95 -3.90
N ALA A 8 -13.26 -1.77 -3.03
CA ALA A 8 -12.08 -2.63 -2.97
C ALA A 8 -12.36 -3.88 -2.14
N THR A 9 -11.99 -5.04 -2.67
CA THR A 9 -12.17 -6.33 -1.98
C THR A 9 -11.15 -6.53 -0.87
N ALA A 10 -9.87 -6.24 -1.16
CA ALA A 10 -8.77 -6.44 -0.23
C ALA A 10 -7.50 -5.70 -0.67
N LEU A 11 -6.50 -5.69 0.19
CA LEU A 11 -5.11 -5.40 -0.18
C LEU A 11 -4.45 -6.74 -0.54
N LEU A 12 -3.87 -6.86 -1.73
CA LEU A 12 -2.95 -7.95 -2.06
C LEU A 12 -1.57 -7.61 -1.45
N PRO A 13 -1.13 -8.28 -0.37
CA PRO A 13 0.13 -7.96 0.28
C PRO A 13 1.32 -8.34 -0.60
N GLU A 14 2.33 -7.47 -0.69
CA GLU A 14 3.57 -7.72 -1.44
C GLU A 14 4.80 -7.70 -0.54
N THR A 15 4.86 -6.79 0.43
CA THR A 15 6.04 -6.62 1.29
C THR A 15 5.66 -6.07 2.65
N GLU A 16 6.19 -6.65 3.72
CA GLU A 16 6.20 -6.00 5.02
C GLU A 16 7.35 -4.98 5.05
N ILE A 17 7.00 -3.68 5.09
CA ILE A 17 7.98 -2.59 5.05
C ILE A 17 8.63 -2.41 6.43
N GLN A 18 7.82 -2.58 7.47
CA GLN A 18 8.17 -2.62 8.89
C GLN A 18 7.12 -3.49 9.61
N PRO A 19 7.38 -3.98 10.84
CA PRO A 19 6.41 -4.78 11.58
C PRO A 19 5.02 -4.16 11.60
N LEU A 20 3.99 -4.90 11.17
CA LEU A 20 2.58 -4.47 11.10
C LEU A 20 2.31 -3.31 10.11
N MET A 21 3.20 -3.12 9.14
CA MET A 21 3.09 -2.14 8.07
C MET A 21 3.33 -2.80 6.71
N MET A 22 2.24 -3.00 5.98
CA MET A 22 2.22 -3.75 4.72
C MET A 22 2.13 -2.82 3.51
N GLY A 23 3.03 -3.02 2.55
CA GLY A 23 2.89 -2.55 1.18
C GLY A 23 2.23 -3.62 0.31
N GLY A 24 1.37 -3.18 -0.62
CA GLY A 24 0.70 -4.06 -1.57
C GLY A 24 -0.05 -3.29 -2.65
N LYS A 25 -1.02 -3.97 -3.27
CA LYS A 25 -1.91 -3.40 -4.28
C LYS A 25 -3.36 -3.55 -3.87
N ILE A 26 -4.18 -2.54 -4.15
CA ILE A 26 -5.63 -2.66 -3.97
C ILE A 26 -6.19 -3.64 -5.00
N LEU A 27 -7.06 -4.54 -4.56
CA LEU A 27 -7.86 -5.43 -5.41
C LEU A 27 -9.25 -4.83 -5.65
N ASP A 28 -9.68 -4.83 -6.91
CA ASP A 28 -11.00 -4.38 -7.38
C ASP A 28 -11.35 -2.93 -7.05
N GLY A 29 -12.50 -2.47 -7.55
CA GLY A 29 -13.02 -1.13 -7.29
C GLY A 29 -12.28 -0.01 -8.01
N ALA A 30 -12.51 1.22 -7.55
CA ALA A 30 -12.04 2.45 -8.21
C ALA A 30 -10.51 2.60 -8.23
N PHE A 31 -9.81 1.87 -7.35
CA PHE A 31 -8.36 1.96 -7.18
C PHE A 31 -7.66 0.62 -7.43
N ALA A 32 -8.27 -0.32 -8.16
CA ALA A 32 -7.67 -1.60 -8.50
C ALA A 32 -6.24 -1.43 -9.08
N GLY A 33 -5.30 -2.21 -8.57
CA GLY A 33 -3.88 -2.15 -8.96
C GLY A 33 -3.08 -1.01 -8.33
N LEU A 34 -3.71 -0.07 -7.62
CA LEU A 34 -3.01 1.04 -6.97
C LEU A 34 -2.08 0.54 -5.88
N LYS A 35 -0.79 0.88 -6.02
CA LYS A 35 0.24 0.61 -5.02
C LYS A 35 -0.08 1.40 -3.74
N THR A 36 -0.25 0.69 -2.64
CA THR A 36 -0.79 1.22 -1.39
C THR A 36 -0.04 0.66 -0.19
N VAL A 37 0.07 1.44 0.88
CA VAL A 37 0.65 1.02 2.16
C VAL A 37 -0.39 1.15 3.26
N THR A 38 -0.57 0.10 4.06
CA THR A 38 -1.41 0.10 5.26
C THR A 38 -0.53 -0.01 6.51
N LYS A 39 -0.89 0.71 7.57
CA LYS A 39 -0.23 0.61 8.88
C LYS A 39 -1.24 0.73 10.01
N GLY A 40 -0.91 0.17 11.16
CA GLY A 40 -1.57 0.54 12.42
C GLY A 40 -1.33 2.03 12.75
N GLY A 41 -2.27 2.66 13.46
CA GLY A 41 -2.23 4.11 13.75
C GLY A 41 -0.91 4.58 14.37
N LEU A 42 -0.43 3.89 15.41
CA LEU A 42 0.83 4.19 16.13
C LEU A 42 1.94 3.17 15.86
N VAL A 43 1.81 2.38 14.80
CA VAL A 43 2.79 1.36 14.41
C VAL A 43 3.92 1.99 13.60
N GLY A 44 5.14 1.52 13.87
CA GLY A 44 6.37 1.85 13.17
C GLY A 44 7.27 2.81 13.94
N GLU A 45 8.54 2.82 13.58
CA GLU A 45 9.52 3.77 14.13
C GLU A 45 9.30 5.20 13.58
N GLU A 46 10.07 6.18 14.05
CA GLU A 46 10.00 7.58 13.60
C GLU A 46 10.11 7.73 12.06
N ASP A 47 10.77 6.78 11.39
CA ASP A 47 10.98 6.76 9.95
C ASP A 47 9.91 5.99 9.15
N ALA A 48 8.85 5.49 9.77
CA ALA A 48 7.85 4.62 9.12
C ALA A 48 7.21 5.26 7.89
N ILE A 49 6.79 6.52 7.99
CA ILE A 49 6.18 7.25 6.86
C ILE A 49 7.20 7.48 5.74
N TYR A 50 8.46 7.75 6.10
CA TYR A 50 9.53 7.90 5.12
C TYR A 50 9.78 6.58 4.36
N LYS A 51 9.88 5.44 5.07
CA LYS A 51 10.00 4.12 4.44
C LYS A 51 8.80 3.77 3.55
N ALA A 52 7.58 4.16 3.96
CA ALA A 52 6.37 4.03 3.16
C ALA A 52 6.50 4.77 1.82
N ALA A 53 6.87 6.04 1.89
CA ALA A 53 7.01 6.90 0.72
C ALA A 53 8.12 6.40 -0.21
N LEU A 54 9.24 5.94 0.35
CA LEU A 54 10.32 5.33 -0.42
C LEU A 54 9.83 4.08 -1.16
N TRP A 55 9.16 3.16 -0.48
CA TRP A 55 8.61 1.96 -1.11
C TRP A 55 7.59 2.28 -2.21
N LEU A 56 6.69 3.24 -1.98
CA LEU A 56 5.72 3.69 -2.98
C LEU A 56 6.39 4.25 -4.24
N ARG A 57 7.51 4.97 -4.09
CA ARG A 57 8.30 5.53 -5.22
C ARG A 57 9.10 4.47 -5.96
N LEU A 58 9.53 3.41 -5.27
CA LEU A 58 10.27 2.29 -5.86
C LEU A 58 9.30 1.35 -6.59
N ALA A 59 8.78 1.77 -7.75
CA ALA A 59 8.13 0.85 -8.67
C ALA A 59 9.06 0.60 -9.87
N PRO A 60 9.17 -0.65 -10.36
CA PRO A 60 9.57 -0.83 -11.75
C PRO A 60 8.52 -0.12 -12.61
N GLU A 61 9.00 0.71 -13.52
CA GLU A 61 8.18 1.46 -14.47
C GLU A 61 7.16 0.50 -15.10
N ALA A 62 5.87 0.74 -14.87
CA ALA A 62 4.85 0.03 -15.60
C ALA A 62 5.07 0.39 -17.07
N THR A 63 5.44 -0.59 -17.89
CA THR A 63 5.38 -0.49 -19.34
C THR A 63 3.97 -0.06 -19.69
N ARG A 64 3.80 1.24 -19.96
CA ARG A 64 2.58 1.76 -20.56
C ARG A 64 2.53 1.18 -21.98
N PRO A 65 1.35 0.73 -22.44
CA PRO A 65 1.17 0.28 -23.82
C PRO A 65 1.52 1.37 -24.84
#